data_AF-A0A0A1TZY2-F1
#
_entry.id   AF-A0A0A1TZY2-F1
#
_cell.length_a   1.000
_cell.length_b   1.000
_cell.length_c   1.000
_cell.angle_alpha   90.00
_cell.angle_beta   90.00
_cell.angle_gamma   90.00
#
_symmetry.space_group_name_H-M   'P 1'
#
loop_
_entity.id
_entity.type
_entity.pdbx_description
1 polymer ?
#
loop_
_entity_poly.entity_id
_entity_poly.type
_entity_poly.pdbx_seq_one_letter_code
_entity_poly.pdbx_strand_id
1 'polypeptide(L)'
;MKRARDVAILVLLSFLCVLGKYITNDQRQYVNSFYGDKFSVDEDYPDEVDVYSYADLNESLGIPQHYKNTFYPDKLFLAIIHTIPSKLHHVEKTRQTWCNPQYQNEFGMKCIFVLVRETVEKKNMTGIVSSLNNTYHDLYYIEMPNLKEHWFTLQQKNVNAYILAKTLFPDYLFYSRVDDEIIVTVDTLADLLVSLPKKNTVVGEFVRHRPNKNVKNKYYDPLAINIKKYFFFPAGYLSIWSSDIIDFIASWENYYTIAPSSLEDPGFGHFLYKYYTTTNNKLYFVTPEKWGGNTGTHYGDYMVFHDQRGRLNQTKILERRIADGHFVN
;
A
#
# COMPACT_ATOMS: atom_id res chain seq x y z
N MET A 1 -38.71 -37.14 -26.99
CA MET A 1 -38.79 -35.68 -27.20
C MET A 1 -38.83 -34.82 -25.93
N LYS A 2 -38.92 -35.36 -24.69
CA LYS A 2 -38.88 -34.55 -23.46
C LYS A 2 -37.46 -34.18 -22.97
N ARG A 3 -36.43 -35.01 -23.23
CA ARG A 3 -35.04 -34.76 -22.77
C ARG A 3 -34.28 -33.66 -23.52
N ALA A 4 -34.76 -33.20 -24.67
CA ALA A 4 -34.10 -32.12 -25.43
C ALA A 4 -34.49 -30.71 -24.95
N ARG A 5 -35.57 -30.57 -24.18
CA ARG A 5 -36.00 -29.29 -23.60
C ARG A 5 -35.23 -28.92 -22.34
N ASP A 6 -34.84 -29.89 -21.53
CA ASP A 6 -34.15 -29.64 -20.25
C ASP A 6 -32.68 -29.23 -20.46
N VAL A 7 -32.03 -29.69 -21.54
CA VAL A 7 -30.66 -29.28 -21.91
C VAL A 7 -30.62 -27.86 -22.49
N ALA A 8 -31.67 -27.43 -23.19
CA ALA A 8 -31.75 -26.08 -23.76
C ALA A 8 -31.95 -25.00 -22.68
N ILE A 9 -32.64 -25.33 -21.57
CA ILE A 9 -32.85 -24.41 -20.44
C ILE A 9 -31.55 -24.23 -19.62
N LEU A 10 -30.73 -25.27 -19.49
CA LEU A 10 -29.42 -25.18 -18.84
C LEU A 10 -28.38 -24.40 -19.66
N VAL A 11 -28.47 -24.41 -20.99
CA VAL A 11 -27.59 -23.62 -21.88
C VAL A 11 -28.07 -22.16 -22.03
N LEU A 12 -29.36 -21.87 -21.83
CA LEU A 12 -29.85 -20.49 -21.78
C LEU A 12 -29.60 -19.79 -20.44
N LEU A 13 -29.55 -20.54 -19.32
CA LEU A 13 -29.22 -19.97 -18.01
C LEU A 13 -27.73 -19.65 -17.83
N SER A 14 -26.84 -20.27 -18.61
CA SER A 14 -25.41 -19.92 -18.64
C SER A 14 -25.08 -18.69 -19.50
N PHE A 15 -26.05 -18.13 -20.24
CA PHE A 15 -25.89 -16.91 -21.05
C PHE A 15 -26.58 -15.67 -20.47
N LEU A 16 -27.25 -15.78 -19.32
CA LEU A 16 -27.98 -14.68 -18.68
C LEU A 16 -27.31 -14.09 -17.43
N CYS A 17 -26.11 -14.53 -17.07
CA CYS A 17 -25.20 -13.70 -16.29
C CYS A 17 -24.51 -12.71 -17.23
N VAL A 18 -25.28 -11.74 -17.76
CA VAL A 18 -24.70 -10.47 -18.16
C VAL A 18 -24.28 -9.79 -16.86
N LEU A 19 -23.16 -10.24 -16.28
CA LEU A 19 -22.43 -9.52 -15.25
C LEU A 19 -22.31 -8.09 -15.77
N GLY A 20 -22.88 -7.12 -15.06
CA GLY A 20 -22.82 -5.73 -15.44
C GLY A 20 -21.34 -5.36 -15.58
N LYS A 21 -20.85 -5.23 -16.80
CA LYS A 21 -19.45 -4.84 -17.02
C LYS A 21 -19.32 -3.38 -16.57
N TYR A 22 -18.82 -3.18 -15.35
CA TYR A 22 -18.45 -1.85 -14.83
C TYR A 22 -17.45 -1.15 -15.74
N ILE A 23 -16.58 -1.94 -16.36
CA ILE A 23 -15.59 -1.50 -17.34
C ILE A 23 -16.22 -1.41 -18.73
N THR A 24 -16.35 -0.19 -19.25
CA THR A 24 -16.83 0.12 -20.59
C THR A 24 -15.72 0.05 -21.64
N ASN A 25 -16.08 0.08 -22.92
CA ASN A 25 -15.09 0.17 -24.00
C ASN A 25 -14.25 1.45 -23.92
N ASP A 26 -14.84 2.56 -23.51
CA ASP A 26 -14.13 3.83 -23.32
C ASP A 26 -13.06 3.70 -22.23
N GLN A 27 -13.34 2.95 -21.16
CA GLN A 27 -12.36 2.70 -20.10
C GLN A 27 -11.23 1.77 -20.56
N ARG A 28 -11.54 0.74 -21.37
CA ARG A 28 -10.50 -0.08 -22.02
C ARG A 28 -9.62 0.74 -22.96
N GLN A 29 -10.23 1.62 -23.76
CA GLN A 29 -9.49 2.54 -24.64
C GLN A 29 -8.64 3.51 -23.83
N TYR A 30 -9.16 4.02 -22.71
CA TYR A 30 -8.38 4.84 -21.79
C TYR A 30 -7.14 4.10 -21.30
N VAL A 31 -7.27 2.82 -20.87
CA VAL A 31 -6.12 2.02 -20.43
C VAL A 31 -5.07 1.92 -21.53
N ASN A 32 -5.47 1.52 -22.74
CA ASN A 32 -4.53 1.37 -23.85
C ASN A 32 -3.89 2.71 -24.24
N SER A 33 -4.65 3.80 -24.24
CA SER A 33 -4.15 5.12 -24.62
C SER A 33 -3.21 5.76 -23.59
N PHE A 34 -3.48 5.55 -22.29
CA PHE A 34 -2.72 6.17 -21.21
C PHE A 34 -1.56 5.29 -20.73
N TYR A 35 -1.80 3.99 -20.52
CA TYR A 35 -0.79 3.05 -20.02
C TYR A 35 -0.07 2.33 -21.16
N GLY A 36 -0.71 2.15 -22.32
CA GLY A 36 -0.14 1.48 -23.50
C GLY A 36 -0.74 0.10 -23.75
N ASP A 37 -0.53 -0.43 -24.96
CA ASP A 37 -1.16 -1.68 -25.45
C ASP A 37 -0.74 -2.96 -24.72
N LYS A 38 0.29 -2.88 -23.86
CA LYS A 38 0.72 -3.99 -23.01
C LYS A 38 -0.09 -4.12 -21.72
N PHE A 39 -0.90 -3.11 -21.40
CA PHE A 39 -1.67 -3.08 -20.17
C PHE A 39 -3.12 -3.47 -20.43
N SER A 40 -3.71 -4.13 -19.45
CA SER A 40 -5.14 -4.43 -19.40
C SER A 40 -5.74 -3.90 -18.11
N VAL A 41 -7.07 -3.80 -18.05
CA VAL A 41 -7.78 -3.56 -16.79
C VAL A 41 -8.39 -4.87 -16.32
N ASP A 42 -8.26 -5.14 -15.03
CA ASP A 42 -8.94 -6.24 -14.37
C ASP A 42 -10.45 -5.95 -14.34
N GLU A 43 -11.23 -6.83 -14.93
CA GLU A 43 -12.69 -6.70 -15.01
C GLU A 43 -13.41 -7.46 -13.89
N ASP A 44 -12.68 -8.15 -13.00
CA ASP A 44 -13.27 -8.86 -11.86
C ASP A 44 -13.72 -7.87 -10.78
N TYR A 45 -14.95 -7.37 -10.94
CA TYR A 45 -15.58 -6.47 -9.98
C TYR A 45 -17.05 -6.86 -9.78
N PRO A 46 -17.40 -7.52 -8.67
CA PRO A 46 -18.78 -7.92 -8.42
C PRO A 46 -19.69 -6.71 -8.22
N ASP A 47 -20.98 -6.87 -8.51
CA ASP A 47 -21.96 -5.80 -8.36
C ASP A 47 -22.11 -5.30 -6.92
N GLU A 48 -21.98 -6.22 -5.97
CA GLU A 48 -22.03 -5.97 -4.54
C GLU A 48 -21.02 -6.88 -3.85
N VAL A 49 -20.22 -6.30 -2.97
CA VAL A 49 -19.26 -7.05 -2.17
C VAL A 49 -19.41 -6.64 -0.73
N ASP A 50 -19.76 -7.61 0.11
CA ASP A 50 -19.70 -7.45 1.55
C ASP A 50 -18.27 -7.68 2.01
N VAL A 51 -17.67 -6.71 2.71
CA VAL A 51 -16.32 -6.84 3.23
C VAL A 51 -16.18 -8.03 4.18
N TYR A 52 -17.23 -8.38 4.92
CA TYR A 52 -17.21 -9.51 5.85
C TYR A 52 -17.15 -10.87 5.16
N SER A 53 -17.42 -10.92 3.85
CA SER A 53 -17.27 -12.15 3.04
C SER A 53 -15.80 -12.51 2.83
N TYR A 54 -14.90 -11.52 2.74
CA TYR A 54 -13.49 -11.73 2.41
C TYR A 54 -12.50 -11.30 3.50
N ALA A 55 -12.96 -10.57 4.53
CA ALA A 55 -12.11 -10.08 5.61
C ALA A 55 -12.79 -10.14 6.99
N ASP A 56 -12.01 -10.43 8.02
CA ASP A 56 -12.31 -10.17 9.42
C ASP A 56 -11.76 -8.78 9.78
N LEU A 57 -12.59 -7.96 10.40
CA LEU A 57 -12.27 -6.56 10.68
C LEU A 57 -12.06 -6.32 12.16
N ASN A 58 -10.93 -5.71 12.51
CA ASN A 58 -10.65 -5.18 13.83
C ASN A 58 -10.17 -3.73 13.73
N GLU A 59 -11.14 -2.80 13.64
CA GLU A 59 -10.90 -1.37 13.39
C GLU A 59 -10.52 -0.58 14.66
N SER A 60 -10.41 -1.25 15.81
CA SER A 60 -10.09 -0.64 17.12
C SER A 60 -9.28 -1.62 17.98
N LEU A 61 -8.23 -2.20 17.40
CA LEU A 61 -7.40 -3.15 18.15
C LEU A 61 -6.57 -2.40 19.21
N GLY A 62 -6.74 -2.77 20.47
CA GLY A 62 -5.94 -2.25 21.57
C GLY A 62 -4.45 -2.49 21.33
N ILE A 63 -3.62 -1.50 21.68
CA ILE A 63 -2.16 -1.61 21.51
C ILE A 63 -1.62 -2.51 22.63
N PRO A 64 -0.81 -3.55 22.29
CA PRO A 64 -0.17 -4.37 23.29
C PRO A 64 0.70 -3.51 24.23
N GLN A 65 0.76 -3.90 25.51
CA GLN A 65 1.64 -3.23 26.46
C GLN A 65 3.10 -3.51 26.08
N HIS A 66 3.90 -2.46 25.96
CA HIS A 66 5.34 -2.57 25.76
C HIS A 66 6.01 -3.09 27.04
N TYR A 67 6.92 -4.06 26.87
CA TYR A 67 7.77 -4.56 27.95
C TYR A 67 9.23 -4.32 27.62
N LYS A 68 9.97 -3.84 28.62
CA LYS A 68 11.41 -3.62 28.48
C LYS A 68 12.15 -4.93 28.17
N ASN A 69 13.10 -4.87 27.25
CA ASN A 69 13.89 -5.97 26.69
C ASN A 69 13.02 -6.99 25.94
N THR A 70 11.98 -6.52 25.26
CA THR A 70 11.21 -7.38 24.35
C THR A 70 12.11 -7.81 23.20
N PHE A 71 12.08 -9.11 22.91
CA PHE A 71 12.77 -9.64 21.74
C PHE A 71 11.90 -9.46 20.49
N TYR A 72 12.43 -8.74 19.51
CA TYR A 72 11.81 -8.59 18.19
C TYR A 72 12.55 -9.44 17.15
N PRO A 73 11.85 -10.11 16.23
CA PRO A 73 12.51 -10.78 15.10
C PRO A 73 13.29 -9.79 14.24
N ASP A 74 14.54 -10.11 13.87
CA ASP A 74 15.41 -9.23 13.07
C ASP A 74 14.78 -8.76 11.75
N LYS A 75 13.88 -9.57 11.17
CA LYS A 75 13.14 -9.28 9.93
C LYS A 75 11.64 -9.15 10.21
N LEU A 76 11.26 -8.37 11.21
CA LEU A 76 9.86 -8.12 11.52
C LEU A 76 9.19 -7.26 10.45
N PHE A 77 9.80 -6.12 10.09
CA PHE A 77 9.14 -5.09 9.30
C PHE A 77 10.05 -4.41 8.26
N LEU A 78 9.66 -4.42 6.99
CA LEU A 78 10.31 -3.62 5.94
C LEU A 78 9.48 -2.38 5.59
N ALA A 79 10.02 -1.21 5.89
CA ALA A 79 9.48 0.09 5.50
C ALA A 79 9.94 0.47 4.09
N ILE A 80 9.04 0.39 3.10
CA ILE A 80 9.32 0.81 1.72
C ILE A 80 8.79 2.23 1.54
N ILE A 81 9.69 3.20 1.62
CA ILE A 81 9.36 4.62 1.66
C ILE A 81 9.43 5.20 0.25
N HIS A 82 8.28 5.61 -0.26
CA HIS A 82 8.14 6.18 -1.59
C HIS A 82 8.52 7.66 -1.55
N THR A 83 9.52 8.03 -2.34
CA THR A 83 9.96 9.43 -2.48
C THR A 83 10.15 9.79 -3.95
N ILE A 84 10.51 11.05 -4.21
CA ILE A 84 10.84 11.60 -5.51
C ILE A 84 12.11 12.45 -5.40
N PRO A 85 12.86 12.67 -6.51
CA PRO A 85 14.14 13.38 -6.45
C PRO A 85 14.06 14.79 -5.82
N SER A 86 12.97 15.53 -6.02
CA SER A 86 12.80 16.85 -5.41
C SER A 86 12.55 16.83 -3.90
N LYS A 87 12.35 15.64 -3.30
CA LYS A 87 12.05 15.43 -1.89
C LYS A 87 13.17 14.71 -1.13
N LEU A 88 14.40 14.68 -1.64
CA LEU A 88 15.53 14.03 -0.94
C LEU A 88 15.79 14.56 0.48
N HIS A 89 15.44 15.82 0.76
CA HIS A 89 15.52 16.36 2.12
C HIS A 89 14.54 15.68 3.12
N HIS A 90 13.45 15.05 2.64
CA HIS A 90 12.59 14.21 3.47
C HIS A 90 13.28 12.91 3.85
N VAL A 91 14.03 12.31 2.91
CA VAL A 91 14.84 11.11 3.16
C VAL A 91 15.80 11.34 4.33
N GLU A 92 16.50 12.47 4.32
CA GLU A 92 17.43 12.84 5.39
C GLU A 92 16.72 13.01 6.74
N LYS A 93 15.56 13.69 6.79
CA LYS A 93 14.76 13.84 8.01
C LYS A 93 14.26 12.50 8.55
N THR A 94 13.79 11.62 7.67
CA THR A 94 13.30 10.30 8.05
C THR A 94 14.43 9.43 8.63
N ARG A 95 15.64 9.45 8.03
CA ARG A 95 16.83 8.78 8.59
C ARG A 95 17.23 9.29 9.97
N GLN A 96 17.09 10.59 10.21
CA GLN A 96 17.40 11.22 11.49
C GLN A 96 16.32 10.97 12.56
N THR A 97 15.21 10.34 12.19
CA THR A 97 14.09 10.11 13.09
C THR A 97 13.79 8.63 13.24
N TRP A 98 12.60 8.17 12.88
CA TRP A 98 12.14 6.82 13.15
C TRP A 98 12.84 5.74 12.31
N CYS A 99 13.53 6.13 11.23
CA CYS A 99 14.40 5.25 10.46
C CYS A 99 15.88 5.35 10.87
N ASN A 100 16.19 5.80 12.08
CA ASN A 100 17.57 5.74 12.59
C ASN A 100 18.07 4.28 12.65
N PRO A 101 19.33 3.98 12.25
CA PRO A 101 19.91 2.62 12.32
C PRO A 101 19.79 1.94 13.69
N GLN A 102 19.87 2.69 14.80
CA GLN A 102 19.68 2.14 16.13
C GLN A 102 18.27 1.54 16.27
N TYR A 103 17.23 2.31 15.96
CA TYR A 103 15.84 1.84 16.04
C TYR A 103 15.55 0.71 15.05
N GLN A 104 16.16 0.76 13.86
CA GLN A 104 16.07 -0.33 12.89
C GLN A 104 16.54 -1.66 13.49
N ASN A 105 17.71 -1.65 14.12
CA ASN A 105 18.26 -2.85 14.76
C ASN A 105 17.47 -3.27 16.01
N GLU A 106 17.07 -2.30 16.84
CA GLU A 106 16.41 -2.54 18.13
C GLU A 106 15.01 -3.15 17.99
N PHE A 107 14.27 -2.76 16.93
CA PHE A 107 12.89 -3.17 16.70
C PHE A 107 12.72 -4.12 15.51
N GLY A 108 13.82 -4.67 14.97
CA GLY A 108 13.78 -5.69 13.92
C GLY A 108 13.20 -5.17 12.60
N MET A 109 13.50 -3.93 12.25
CA MET A 109 12.97 -3.27 11.05
C MET A 109 14.07 -2.77 10.12
N LYS A 110 13.73 -2.58 8.85
CA LYS A 110 14.61 -1.94 7.86
C LYS A 110 13.83 -0.86 7.11
N CYS A 111 14.44 0.30 6.93
CA CYS A 111 13.93 1.33 6.04
C CYS A 111 14.69 1.33 4.73
N ILE A 112 13.94 1.40 3.62
CA ILE A 112 14.47 1.64 2.29
C ILE A 112 13.66 2.75 1.61
N PHE A 113 14.32 3.50 0.74
CA PHE A 113 13.73 4.58 -0.03
C PHE A 113 13.71 4.20 -1.49
N VAL A 114 12.54 4.24 -2.12
CA VAL A 114 12.37 3.87 -3.53
C VAL A 114 12.13 5.09 -4.41
N LEU A 115 12.89 5.16 -5.50
CA LEU A 115 12.87 6.22 -6.50
C LEU A 115 12.66 5.61 -7.89
N VAL A 116 11.89 6.26 -8.76
CA VAL A 116 11.81 5.85 -10.17
C VAL A 116 13.06 6.34 -10.91
N ARG A 117 13.84 5.42 -11.50
CA ARG A 117 15.11 5.74 -12.18
C ARG A 117 14.95 6.85 -13.21
N GLU A 118 13.99 6.68 -14.12
CA GLU A 118 13.75 7.64 -15.22
C GLU A 118 13.46 9.06 -14.68
N THR A 119 12.75 9.19 -13.55
CA THR A 119 12.47 10.49 -12.92
C THR A 119 13.75 11.13 -12.38
N VAL A 120 14.64 10.34 -11.78
CA VAL A 120 15.92 10.81 -11.24
C VAL A 120 16.83 11.31 -12.37
N GLU A 121 16.91 10.55 -13.45
CA GLU A 121 17.71 10.86 -14.64
C GLU A 121 17.19 12.13 -15.33
N LYS A 122 15.87 12.25 -15.55
CA LYS A 122 15.25 13.46 -16.13
C LYS A 122 15.49 14.72 -15.29
N LYS A 123 15.63 14.58 -13.98
CA LYS A 123 15.95 15.69 -13.07
C LYS A 123 17.45 15.98 -12.97
N ASN A 124 18.30 15.21 -13.66
CA ASN A 124 19.76 15.26 -13.56
C ASN A 124 20.27 15.08 -12.12
N MET A 125 19.59 14.24 -11.33
CA MET A 125 19.92 14.03 -9.91
C MET A 125 20.67 12.72 -9.64
N THR A 126 21.04 11.97 -10.67
CA THR A 126 21.72 10.67 -10.54
C THR A 126 23.00 10.76 -9.69
N GLY A 127 23.82 11.80 -9.88
CA GLY A 127 25.06 11.98 -9.09
C GLY A 127 24.80 12.18 -7.60
N ILE A 128 23.79 13.00 -7.25
CA ILE A 128 23.41 13.28 -5.86
C ILE A 128 22.86 12.02 -5.20
N VAL A 129 21.93 11.33 -5.86
CA VAL A 129 21.33 10.11 -5.33
C VAL A 129 22.37 9.01 -5.16
N SER A 130 23.26 8.81 -6.14
CA SER A 130 24.35 7.84 -6.02
C SER A 130 25.30 8.17 -4.89
N SER A 131 25.65 9.44 -4.69
CA SER A 131 26.50 9.85 -3.56
C SER A 131 25.85 9.55 -2.22
N LEU A 132 24.56 9.87 -2.05
CA LEU A 132 23.82 9.54 -0.83
C LEU A 132 23.76 8.02 -0.61
N ASN A 133 23.49 7.26 -1.67
CA ASN A 133 23.36 5.81 -1.55
C ASN A 133 24.69 5.11 -1.26
N ASN A 134 25.82 5.67 -1.70
CA ASN A 134 27.15 5.16 -1.35
C ASN A 134 27.46 5.33 0.16
N THR A 135 26.78 6.25 0.84
CA THR A 135 26.95 6.46 2.28
C THR A 135 25.97 5.62 3.10
N TYR A 136 24.69 5.60 2.71
CA TYR A 136 23.61 5.04 3.55
C TYR A 136 23.10 3.67 3.09
N HIS A 137 23.34 3.28 1.83
CA HIS A 137 22.95 1.99 1.25
C HIS A 137 21.47 1.62 1.45
N ASP A 138 20.57 2.61 1.33
CA ASP A 138 19.14 2.50 1.58
C ASP A 138 18.28 3.13 0.46
N LEU A 139 18.89 3.65 -0.61
CA LEU A 139 18.20 4.20 -1.77
C LEU A 139 18.20 3.19 -2.91
N TYR A 140 17.02 2.84 -3.41
CA TYR A 140 16.83 1.86 -4.47
C TYR A 140 16.07 2.47 -5.64
N TYR A 141 16.57 2.20 -6.84
CA TYR A 141 15.84 2.53 -8.05
C TYR A 141 14.87 1.41 -8.41
N ILE A 142 13.63 1.79 -8.69
CA ILE A 142 12.70 0.95 -9.43
C ILE A 142 12.60 1.46 -10.87
N GLU A 143 12.42 0.52 -11.78
CA GLU A 143 12.03 0.84 -13.14
C GLU A 143 10.50 0.99 -13.22
N MET A 144 10.00 1.64 -14.27
CA MET A 144 8.59 1.56 -14.61
C MET A 144 8.50 1.20 -16.09
N PRO A 145 8.75 -0.06 -16.47
CA PRO A 145 8.75 -0.44 -17.88
C PRO A 145 7.43 -0.04 -18.53
N ASN A 146 7.55 0.60 -19.70
CA ASN A 146 6.44 1.09 -20.52
C ASN A 146 5.57 2.20 -19.89
N LEU A 147 5.93 2.73 -18.71
CA LEU A 147 5.21 3.81 -18.05
C LEU A 147 6.16 4.95 -17.67
N LYS A 148 5.56 6.11 -17.42
CA LYS A 148 6.24 7.25 -16.78
C LYS A 148 5.61 7.46 -15.41
N GLU A 149 6.40 7.92 -14.45
CA GLU A 149 5.88 8.25 -13.13
C GLU A 149 4.82 9.37 -13.22
N HIS A 150 3.60 9.04 -12.81
CA HIS A 150 2.44 9.93 -12.80
C HIS A 150 1.51 9.54 -11.64
N TRP A 151 0.60 10.45 -11.28
CA TRP A 151 -0.41 10.21 -10.24
C TRP A 151 -1.22 8.92 -10.46
N PHE A 152 -1.61 8.64 -11.70
CA PHE A 152 -2.38 7.44 -12.07
C PHE A 152 -1.54 6.18 -12.32
N THR A 153 -0.21 6.25 -12.18
CA THR A 153 0.67 5.08 -12.30
C THR A 153 1.27 4.66 -10.95
N LEU A 154 0.79 5.26 -9.85
CA LEU A 154 1.32 4.98 -8.52
C LEU A 154 1.06 3.52 -8.08
N GLN A 155 -0.03 2.90 -8.52
CA GLN A 155 -0.26 1.47 -8.30
C GLN A 155 0.89 0.62 -8.88
N GLN A 156 1.31 0.89 -10.12
CA GLN A 156 2.40 0.16 -10.78
C GLN A 156 3.75 0.46 -10.14
N LYS A 157 3.93 1.70 -9.65
CA LYS A 157 5.08 2.08 -8.82
C LYS A 157 5.19 1.17 -7.59
N ASN A 158 4.08 0.91 -6.89
CA ASN A 158 4.07 0.03 -5.72
C ASN A 158 4.31 -1.43 -6.08
N VAL A 159 3.65 -1.95 -7.12
CA VAL A 159 3.85 -3.34 -7.53
C VAL A 159 5.32 -3.59 -7.84
N ASN A 160 5.98 -2.69 -8.56
CA ASN A 160 7.41 -2.86 -8.85
C ASN A 160 8.30 -2.64 -7.62
N ALA A 161 7.93 -1.73 -6.72
CA ALA A 161 8.61 -1.59 -5.43
C ALA A 161 8.56 -2.89 -4.61
N TYR A 162 7.42 -3.60 -4.62
CA TYR A 162 7.30 -4.90 -3.97
C TYR A 162 8.09 -6.00 -4.69
N ILE A 163 8.10 -6.03 -6.03
CA ILE A 163 8.95 -6.96 -6.79
C ILE A 163 10.42 -6.79 -6.40
N LEU A 164 10.91 -5.55 -6.36
CA LEU A 164 12.27 -5.23 -5.92
C LEU A 164 12.48 -5.64 -4.46
N ALA A 165 11.56 -5.28 -3.56
CA ALA A 165 11.68 -5.56 -2.14
C ALA A 165 11.71 -7.06 -1.83
N LYS A 166 10.84 -7.85 -2.46
CA LYS A 166 10.83 -9.32 -2.31
C LYS A 166 12.11 -9.98 -2.84
N THR A 167 12.72 -9.39 -3.86
CA THR A 167 13.98 -9.89 -4.44
C THR A 167 15.18 -9.60 -3.55
N LEU A 168 15.28 -8.38 -3.03
CA LEU A 168 16.46 -7.92 -2.28
C LEU A 168 16.37 -8.16 -0.77
N PHE A 169 15.14 -8.17 -0.24
CA PHE A 169 14.86 -8.29 1.19
C PHE A 169 13.83 -9.39 1.44
N PRO A 170 14.18 -10.66 1.18
CA PRO A 170 13.29 -11.78 1.46
C PRO A 170 13.13 -11.98 2.97
N ASP A 171 12.08 -12.72 3.33
CA ASP A 171 11.77 -13.22 4.68
C ASP A 171 11.38 -12.17 5.74
N TYR A 172 11.06 -10.94 5.35
CA TYR A 172 10.40 -10.03 6.28
C TYR A 172 8.98 -10.52 6.56
N LEU A 173 8.56 -10.50 7.83
CA LEU A 173 7.21 -10.93 8.21
C LEU A 173 6.14 -9.97 7.65
N PHE A 174 6.46 -8.68 7.65
CA PHE A 174 5.61 -7.62 7.12
C PHE A 174 6.40 -6.69 6.20
N TYR A 175 5.76 -6.28 5.10
CA TYR A 175 6.24 -5.22 4.21
C TYR A 175 5.23 -4.08 4.23
N SER A 176 5.65 -2.88 3.85
CA SER A 176 4.76 -1.72 3.79
C SER A 176 5.03 -0.83 2.61
N ARG A 177 4.10 0.10 2.39
CA ARG A 177 4.26 1.29 1.57
C ARG A 177 4.07 2.46 2.49
N VAL A 178 5.00 3.40 2.38
CA VAL A 178 5.13 4.51 3.30
C VAL A 178 5.34 5.80 2.52
N ASP A 179 4.61 6.86 2.85
CA ASP A 179 4.92 8.21 2.35
C ASP A 179 6.20 8.75 3.00
N ASP A 180 6.95 9.60 2.28
CA ASP A 180 8.19 10.20 2.79
C ASP A 180 8.01 11.27 3.88
N GLU A 181 6.76 11.61 4.23
CA GLU A 181 6.41 12.68 5.19
C GLU A 181 5.60 12.17 6.40
N ILE A 182 6.01 11.03 6.98
CA ILE A 182 5.40 10.51 8.20
C ILE A 182 6.43 10.31 9.33
N ILE A 183 5.94 10.22 10.56
CA ILE A 183 6.65 9.62 11.70
C ILE A 183 5.91 8.37 12.16
N VAL A 184 6.67 7.34 12.48
CA VAL A 184 6.17 6.10 13.09
C VAL A 184 6.78 5.95 14.47
N THR A 185 5.95 5.71 15.49
CA THR A 185 6.39 5.33 16.84
C THR A 185 6.72 3.83 16.85
N VAL A 186 7.97 3.49 16.50
CA VAL A 186 8.38 2.15 16.06
C VAL A 186 8.30 1.05 17.13
N ASP A 187 8.50 1.38 18.39
CA ASP A 187 8.32 0.49 19.54
C ASP A 187 6.88 -0.03 19.59
N THR A 188 5.90 0.90 19.57
CA THR A 188 4.47 0.54 19.61
C THR A 188 4.03 -0.21 18.37
N LEU A 189 4.61 0.11 17.20
CA LEU A 189 4.34 -0.63 15.98
C LEU A 189 4.92 -2.04 16.05
N ALA A 190 6.14 -2.21 16.56
CA ALA A 190 6.78 -3.51 16.68
C ALA A 190 6.02 -4.44 17.64
N ASP A 191 5.60 -3.93 18.81
CA ASP A 191 4.75 -4.66 19.76
C ASP A 191 3.45 -5.15 19.11
N LEU A 192 2.78 -4.25 18.37
CA LEU A 192 1.61 -4.60 17.59
C LEU A 192 1.93 -5.70 16.59
N LEU A 193 2.91 -5.49 15.70
CA LEU A 193 3.22 -6.42 14.62
C LEU A 193 3.62 -7.80 15.16
N VAL A 194 4.31 -7.90 16.31
CA VAL A 194 4.62 -9.17 16.98
C VAL A 194 3.35 -9.89 17.47
N SER A 195 2.34 -9.16 17.94
CA SER A 195 1.08 -9.75 18.42
C SER A 195 0.15 -10.27 17.31
N LEU A 196 0.32 -9.81 16.07
CA LEU A 196 -0.57 -10.13 14.96
C LEU A 196 -0.25 -11.47 14.27
N PRO A 197 -1.24 -12.10 13.59
CA PRO A 197 -0.97 -13.19 12.66
C PRO A 197 0.04 -12.75 11.57
N LYS A 198 0.94 -13.65 11.18
CA LYS A 198 1.99 -13.37 10.17
C LYS A 198 1.56 -13.66 8.74
N LYS A 199 0.28 -13.98 8.55
CA LYS A 199 -0.33 -14.33 7.26
C LYS A 199 -1.67 -13.65 7.14
N ASN A 200 -2.08 -13.39 5.90
CA ASN A 200 -3.36 -12.78 5.53
C ASN A 200 -3.66 -11.46 6.27
N THR A 201 -2.66 -10.77 6.81
CA THR A 201 -2.88 -9.63 7.71
C THR A 201 -2.54 -8.33 7.01
N VAL A 202 -3.44 -7.36 7.15
CA VAL A 202 -3.24 -5.99 6.67
C VAL A 202 -3.46 -5.02 7.82
N VAL A 203 -2.50 -4.14 8.04
CA VAL A 203 -2.55 -3.11 9.08
C VAL A 203 -2.57 -1.75 8.43
N GLY A 204 -3.50 -0.90 8.85
CA GLY A 204 -3.66 0.44 8.29
C GLY A 204 -4.92 1.15 8.77
N GLU A 205 -5.06 2.41 8.41
CA GLU A 205 -6.36 3.10 8.42
C GLU A 205 -7.14 2.67 7.18
N PHE A 206 -8.30 2.02 7.37
CA PHE A 206 -9.08 1.56 6.24
C PHE A 206 -10.20 2.53 5.85
N VAL A 207 -10.43 2.65 4.55
CA VAL A 207 -11.31 3.66 3.98
C VAL A 207 -12.48 3.01 3.24
N ARG A 208 -13.71 3.41 3.59
CA ARG A 208 -14.94 3.03 2.89
C ARG A 208 -15.41 4.19 2.02
N HIS A 209 -14.91 4.28 0.78
CA HIS A 209 -15.17 5.43 -0.09
C HIS A 209 -15.79 5.05 -1.43
N ARG A 210 -16.49 6.00 -2.06
CA ARG A 210 -17.05 5.85 -3.42
C ARG A 210 -16.17 6.60 -4.43
N PRO A 211 -16.08 6.16 -5.69
CA PRO A 211 -15.33 6.89 -6.71
C PRO A 211 -15.77 8.35 -6.82
N ASN A 212 -14.80 9.27 -6.90
CA ASN A 212 -15.11 10.67 -7.13
C ASN A 212 -15.38 10.88 -8.62
N LYS A 213 -16.58 11.36 -8.94
CA LYS A 213 -17.03 11.54 -10.33
C LYS A 213 -16.76 12.94 -10.88
N ASN A 214 -16.30 13.87 -10.06
CA ASN A 214 -16.00 15.23 -10.50
C ASN A 214 -14.62 15.29 -11.14
N VAL A 215 -14.56 15.46 -12.46
CA VAL A 215 -13.32 15.57 -13.27
C VAL A 215 -12.33 16.64 -12.81
N LYS A 216 -12.78 17.65 -12.05
CA LYS A 216 -11.92 18.71 -11.50
C LYS A 216 -11.30 18.35 -10.14
N ASN A 217 -11.73 17.26 -9.52
CA ASN A 217 -11.18 16.81 -8.25
C ASN A 217 -9.87 16.05 -8.49
N LYS A 218 -8.86 16.26 -7.65
CA LYS A 218 -7.57 15.54 -7.74
C LYS A 218 -7.70 14.02 -7.57
N TYR A 219 -8.80 13.56 -6.94
CA TYR A 219 -9.15 12.15 -6.78
C TYR A 219 -10.22 11.68 -7.77
N TYR A 220 -10.42 12.39 -8.89
CA TYR A 220 -11.23 11.87 -9.99
C TYR A 220 -10.64 10.55 -10.50
N ASP A 221 -11.48 9.54 -10.65
CA ASP A 221 -11.07 8.20 -11.08
C ASP A 221 -11.79 7.83 -12.40
N PRO A 222 -11.13 8.01 -13.55
CA PRO A 222 -11.69 7.63 -14.85
C PRO A 222 -12.03 6.13 -14.98
N LEU A 223 -11.35 5.24 -14.26
CA LEU A 223 -11.60 3.79 -14.33
C LEU A 223 -12.74 3.33 -13.42
N ALA A 224 -13.09 4.11 -12.41
CA ALA A 224 -14.13 3.74 -11.46
C ALA A 224 -15.43 4.55 -11.56
N ILE A 225 -15.64 5.33 -12.64
CA ILE A 225 -16.84 6.18 -12.79
C ILE A 225 -18.19 5.42 -12.68
N ASN A 226 -18.20 4.16 -13.10
CA ASN A 226 -19.38 3.29 -13.09
C ASN A 226 -19.48 2.45 -11.82
N ILE A 227 -18.40 2.37 -11.04
CA ILE A 227 -18.35 1.58 -9.81
C ILE A 227 -19.12 2.31 -8.72
N LYS A 228 -19.98 1.57 -8.00
CA LYS A 228 -20.81 2.14 -6.93
C LYS A 228 -19.99 2.53 -5.71
N LYS A 229 -19.00 1.71 -5.36
CA LYS A 229 -18.16 1.83 -4.16
C LYS A 229 -16.88 1.05 -4.39
N TYR A 230 -15.74 1.55 -3.92
CA TYR A 230 -14.51 0.78 -3.93
C TYR A 230 -14.56 -0.41 -2.97
N PHE A 231 -13.67 -1.39 -3.18
CA PHE A 231 -13.36 -2.37 -2.15
C PHE A 231 -12.85 -1.67 -0.90
N PHE A 232 -12.94 -2.31 0.26
CA PHE A 232 -12.33 -1.75 1.47
C PHE A 232 -10.81 -1.79 1.32
N PHE A 233 -10.14 -0.64 1.48
CA PHE A 233 -8.71 -0.50 1.21
C PHE A 233 -8.00 0.26 2.34
N PRO A 234 -6.72 -0.05 2.61
CA PRO A 234 -5.91 0.73 3.53
C PRO A 234 -5.45 2.05 2.86
N ALA A 235 -5.39 3.13 3.64
CA ALA A 235 -4.88 4.42 3.18
C ALA A 235 -3.40 4.35 2.78
N GLY A 236 -3.01 5.10 1.75
CA GLY A 236 -1.68 5.00 1.17
C GLY A 236 -0.54 5.43 2.10
N TYR A 237 -0.73 6.42 2.97
CA TYR A 237 0.39 7.04 3.71
C TYR A 237 1.22 6.06 4.57
N LEU A 238 0.56 5.06 5.17
CA LEU A 238 1.18 3.89 5.75
C LEU A 238 0.20 2.73 5.67
N SER A 239 0.60 1.70 4.96
CA SER A 239 -0.13 0.44 4.88
C SER A 239 0.86 -0.71 4.96
N ILE A 240 0.54 -1.72 5.77
CA ILE A 240 1.44 -2.82 6.11
C ILE A 240 0.72 -4.13 5.78
N TRP A 241 1.42 -5.05 5.14
CA TRP A 241 0.87 -6.35 4.74
C TRP A 241 1.81 -7.47 5.15
N SER A 242 1.24 -8.61 5.51
CA SER A 242 2.00 -9.83 5.70
C SER A 242 2.66 -10.28 4.39
N SER A 243 3.78 -11.00 4.52
CA SER A 243 4.60 -11.42 3.37
C SER A 243 3.82 -12.14 2.28
N ASP A 244 2.87 -13.00 2.63
CA ASP A 244 2.08 -13.80 1.70
C ASP A 244 1.18 -12.96 0.78
N ILE A 245 0.61 -11.87 1.30
CA ILE A 245 -0.13 -10.90 0.48
C ILE A 245 0.83 -10.19 -0.48
N ILE A 246 2.03 -9.86 -0.02
CA ILE A 246 3.03 -9.18 -0.84
C ILE A 246 3.57 -10.11 -1.91
N ASP A 247 3.76 -11.39 -1.62
CA ASP A 247 4.12 -12.41 -2.60
C ASP A 247 3.08 -12.51 -3.73
N PHE A 248 1.80 -12.33 -3.39
CA PHE A 248 0.74 -12.26 -4.38
C PHE A 248 0.78 -10.96 -5.20
N ILE A 249 0.94 -9.80 -4.55
CA ILE A 249 0.93 -8.49 -5.23
C ILE A 249 2.17 -8.31 -6.11
N ALA A 250 3.34 -8.75 -5.65
CA ALA A 250 4.66 -8.57 -6.26
C ALA A 250 4.88 -9.45 -7.50
N SER A 251 4.00 -9.33 -8.49
CA SER A 251 4.06 -10.07 -9.74
C SER A 251 4.03 -9.13 -10.94
N TRP A 252 4.74 -9.50 -12.01
CA TRP A 252 4.68 -8.77 -13.27
C TRP A 252 3.30 -8.82 -13.91
N GLU A 253 2.51 -9.87 -13.66
CA GLU A 253 1.11 -9.93 -14.07
C GLU A 253 0.29 -8.78 -13.46
N ASN A 254 0.43 -8.54 -12.15
CA ASN A 254 -0.23 -7.44 -11.46
C ASN A 254 0.36 -6.07 -11.84
N TYR A 255 1.60 -6.01 -12.34
CA TYR A 255 2.17 -4.78 -12.89
C TYR A 255 1.47 -4.39 -14.20
N TYR A 256 1.24 -5.34 -15.11
CA TYR A 256 0.60 -5.11 -16.41
C TYR A 256 -0.94 -5.13 -16.37
N THR A 257 -1.53 -5.51 -15.24
CA THR A 257 -2.99 -5.52 -15.04
C THR A 257 -3.41 -4.42 -14.08
N ILE A 258 -4.05 -3.37 -14.60
CA ILE A 258 -4.54 -2.24 -13.81
C ILE A 258 -5.77 -2.69 -13.02
N ALA A 259 -5.87 -2.26 -11.75
CA ALA A 259 -7.11 -2.46 -11.01
C ALA A 259 -8.26 -1.70 -11.70
N PRO A 260 -9.53 -1.98 -11.41
CA PRO A 260 -10.66 -1.19 -11.91
C PRO A 260 -10.78 0.16 -11.17
N SER A 261 -9.65 0.84 -11.01
CA SER A 261 -9.43 2.16 -10.44
C SER A 261 -8.09 2.68 -10.97
N SER A 262 -8.04 3.97 -11.35
CA SER A 262 -6.78 4.61 -11.73
C SER A 262 -6.02 5.18 -10.52
N LEU A 263 -6.57 5.03 -9.32
CA LEU A 263 -5.99 5.51 -8.07
C LEU A 263 -5.28 4.37 -7.34
N GLU A 264 -4.20 4.73 -6.65
CA GLU A 264 -3.34 3.79 -5.92
C GLU A 264 -4.08 3.03 -4.80
N ASP A 265 -4.62 3.77 -3.81
CA ASP A 265 -5.19 3.17 -2.60
C ASP A 265 -6.38 2.25 -2.91
N PRO A 266 -7.35 2.62 -3.77
CA PRO A 266 -8.41 1.69 -4.15
C PRO A 266 -7.90 0.47 -4.92
N GLY A 267 -6.78 0.60 -5.64
CA GLY A 267 -6.08 -0.52 -6.27
C GLY A 267 -5.60 -1.55 -5.26
N PHE A 268 -5.18 -1.15 -4.05
CA PHE A 268 -4.87 -2.09 -2.97
C PHE A 268 -6.12 -2.87 -2.53
N GLY A 269 -7.28 -2.21 -2.41
CA GLY A 269 -8.53 -2.90 -2.09
C GLY A 269 -8.88 -3.99 -3.11
N HIS A 270 -8.66 -3.70 -4.40
CA HIS A 270 -8.83 -4.69 -5.47
C HIS A 270 -7.87 -5.87 -5.33
N PHE A 271 -6.57 -5.61 -5.10
CA PHE A 271 -5.60 -6.69 -4.88
C PHE A 271 -5.94 -7.58 -3.69
N LEU A 272 -6.46 -7.00 -2.60
CA LEU A 272 -6.89 -7.76 -1.43
C LEU A 272 -8.10 -8.66 -1.73
N TYR A 273 -9.09 -8.14 -2.46
CA TYR A 273 -10.20 -8.97 -2.91
C TYR A 273 -9.73 -10.10 -3.85
N LYS A 274 -8.88 -9.78 -4.84
CA LYS A 274 -8.30 -10.77 -5.77
C LYS A 274 -7.48 -11.83 -5.04
N TYR A 275 -6.73 -11.45 -4.01
CA TYR A 275 -5.99 -12.38 -3.14
C TYR A 275 -6.94 -13.38 -2.49
N TYR A 276 -8.03 -12.89 -1.89
CA TYR A 276 -9.04 -13.75 -1.26
C TYR A 276 -9.69 -14.70 -2.28
N THR A 277 -10.15 -14.20 -3.43
CA THR A 277 -10.83 -15.04 -4.41
C THR A 277 -9.91 -16.07 -5.06
N THR A 278 -8.61 -15.76 -5.18
CA THR A 278 -7.60 -16.66 -5.75
C THR A 278 -7.15 -17.72 -4.75
N THR A 279 -6.96 -17.34 -3.48
CA THR A 279 -6.34 -18.23 -2.47
C THR A 279 -7.34 -18.86 -1.52
N ASN A 280 -8.58 -18.36 -1.50
CA ASN A 280 -9.62 -18.69 -0.53
C ASN A 280 -9.19 -18.46 0.94
N ASN A 281 -8.19 -17.59 1.17
CA ASN A 281 -7.74 -17.21 2.50
C ASN A 281 -8.40 -15.90 2.91
N LYS A 282 -9.20 -15.96 3.99
CA LYS A 282 -9.82 -14.76 4.56
C LYS A 282 -8.75 -13.83 5.13
N LEU A 283 -8.91 -12.53 4.88
CA LEU A 283 -8.01 -11.48 5.32
C LEU A 283 -8.31 -11.06 6.76
N TYR A 284 -7.30 -10.57 7.47
CA TYR A 284 -7.43 -9.96 8.79
C TYR A 284 -7.01 -8.49 8.70
N PHE A 285 -7.99 -7.59 8.78
CA PHE A 285 -7.78 -6.16 8.68
C PHE A 285 -7.73 -5.53 10.07
N VAL A 286 -6.67 -4.80 10.33
CA VAL A 286 -6.37 -4.24 11.65
C VAL A 286 -6.15 -2.73 11.55
N THR A 287 -6.98 -1.96 12.25
CA THR A 287 -6.69 -0.57 12.60
C THR A 287 -6.49 -0.49 14.11
N PRO A 288 -5.28 -0.16 14.59
CA PRO A 288 -5.05 0.08 16.01
C PRO A 288 -5.81 1.31 16.51
N GLU A 289 -6.27 1.29 17.77
CA GLU A 289 -7.05 2.42 18.35
C GLU A 289 -6.32 3.76 18.26
N LYS A 290 -4.99 3.73 18.34
CA LYS A 290 -4.13 4.90 18.25
C LYS A 290 -3.30 4.93 16.98
N TRP A 291 -3.79 4.36 15.87
CA TRP A 291 -3.07 4.36 14.59
C TRP A 291 -2.58 5.76 14.22
N GLY A 292 -3.43 6.78 14.38
CA GLY A 292 -3.15 8.13 13.91
C GLY A 292 -3.31 8.21 12.38
N GLY A 293 -3.70 9.37 11.87
CA GLY A 293 -3.96 9.57 10.45
C GLY A 293 -3.50 10.95 10.01
N ASN A 294 -4.40 11.74 9.41
CA ASN A 294 -4.14 13.16 9.15
C ASN A 294 -4.22 13.99 10.45
N THR A 295 -3.30 13.73 11.37
CA THR A 295 -3.18 14.44 12.65
C THR A 295 -2.65 15.86 12.46
N GLY A 296 -2.05 16.16 11.30
CA GLY A 296 -1.61 17.49 10.93
C GLY A 296 -0.52 17.98 11.88
N THR A 297 -0.81 19.04 12.63
CA THR A 297 0.08 19.57 13.69
C THR A 297 -0.35 19.17 15.10
N HIS A 298 -1.40 18.37 15.24
CA HIS A 298 -1.92 17.95 16.54
C HIS A 298 -1.07 16.80 17.09
N TYR A 299 -0.46 17.05 18.24
CA TYR A 299 0.23 16.03 18.99
C TYR A 299 -0.77 15.20 19.80
N GLY A 300 -0.50 13.91 19.94
CA GLY A 300 -1.26 12.97 20.74
C GLY A 300 -0.48 11.67 20.86
N ASP A 301 -1.02 10.73 21.63
CA ASP A 301 -0.44 9.40 21.73
C ASP A 301 -0.85 8.57 20.50
N TYR A 302 -0.13 8.74 19.40
CA TYR A 302 -0.39 8.06 18.12
C TYR A 302 0.80 7.20 17.68
N MET A 303 0.50 6.12 16.98
CA MET A 303 1.49 5.25 16.35
C MET A 303 2.05 5.89 15.08
N VAL A 304 1.22 6.63 14.33
CA VAL A 304 1.58 7.26 13.06
C VAL A 304 1.18 8.73 13.08
N PHE A 305 2.11 9.59 12.66
CA PHE A 305 1.87 11.01 12.47
C PHE A 305 2.07 11.36 10.99
N HIS A 306 1.05 11.96 10.39
CA HIS A 306 1.06 12.36 8.99
C HIS A 306 0.33 13.70 8.80
N ASP A 307 0.88 14.57 7.94
CA ASP A 307 0.19 15.76 7.45
C ASP A 307 0.17 15.74 5.93
N GLN A 308 -1.02 15.63 5.35
CA GLN A 308 -1.20 15.68 3.89
C GLN A 308 -0.72 16.99 3.26
N ARG A 309 -0.50 18.04 4.06
CA ARG A 309 0.04 19.33 3.61
C ARG A 309 1.56 19.47 3.80
N GLY A 310 2.24 18.43 4.28
CA GLY A 310 3.70 18.42 4.44
C GLY A 310 4.23 19.39 5.52
N ARG A 311 3.42 19.76 6.52
CA ARG A 311 3.84 20.68 7.61
C ARG A 311 4.29 19.94 8.86
N LEU A 312 4.45 18.63 8.77
CA LEU A 312 4.87 17.79 9.88
C LEU A 312 6.31 18.12 10.27
N ASN A 313 6.54 18.53 11.52
CA ASN A 313 7.89 18.67 12.06
C ASN A 313 8.29 17.33 12.71
N GLN A 314 8.89 16.45 11.92
CA GLN A 314 9.25 15.09 12.34
C GLN A 314 10.18 15.10 13.57
N THR A 315 11.22 15.92 13.59
CA THR A 315 12.17 16.02 14.71
C THR A 315 11.47 16.39 16.02
N LYS A 316 10.62 17.42 15.99
CA LYS A 316 9.89 17.86 17.19
C LYS A 316 8.91 16.79 17.70
N ILE A 317 8.31 16.01 16.80
CA ILE A 317 7.43 14.90 17.20
C ILE A 317 8.26 13.80 17.85
N LEU A 318 9.37 13.40 17.23
CA LEU A 318 10.26 12.39 17.80
C LEU A 318 10.74 12.79 19.20
N GLU A 319 11.26 14.01 19.38
CA GLU A 319 11.74 14.50 20.68
C GLU A 319 10.67 14.38 21.76
N ARG A 320 9.41 14.69 21.41
CA ARG A 320 8.27 14.54 22.33
C ARG A 320 7.94 13.08 22.62
N ARG A 321 7.96 12.21 21.60
CA ARG A 321 7.72 10.77 21.81
C ARG A 321 8.78 10.15 22.71
N ILE A 322 10.04 10.52 22.54
CA ILE A 322 11.13 10.11 23.44
C ILE A 322 10.88 10.62 24.86
N ALA A 323 10.47 11.88 25.02
CA ALA A 323 10.14 12.45 26.34
C ALA A 323 8.96 11.74 27.02
N ASP A 324 8.01 11.24 26.22
CA ASP A 324 6.86 10.44 26.69
C ASP A 324 7.23 8.98 26.98
N GLY A 325 8.48 8.57 26.77
CA GLY A 325 8.99 7.23 27.08
C GLY A 325 8.93 6.22 25.93
N HIS A 326 8.68 6.68 24.70
CA HIS A 326 8.72 5.84 23.51
C HIS A 326 10.13 5.72 22.92
N PHE A 327 10.29 4.80 21.97
CA PHE A 327 11.57 4.49 21.31
C PHE A 327 12.63 3.96 22.29
N VAL A 328 12.18 3.16 23.26
CA VAL A 328 13.03 2.51 24.27
C VAL A 328 12.66 1.03 24.29
N ASN A 329 13.64 0.14 24.17
CA ASN A 329 13.52 -1.29 24.46
C ASN A 329 14.34 -1.67 25.70
#